data_AF-A0A382X1Q7-F1
#
_entry.id   AF-A0A382X1Q7-F1
#
_cell.length_a   1.000
_cell.length_b   1.000
_cell.length_c   1.000
_cell.angle_alpha   90.00
_cell.angle_beta   90.00
_cell.angle_gamma   90.00
#
_symmetry.space_group_name_H-M   'P 1'
#
loop_
_entity.id
_entity.type
_entity.pdbx_description
1 polymer ?
#
loop_
_entity_poly.entity_id
_entity_poly.type
_entity_poly.pdbx_seq_one_letter_code
_entity_poly.pdbx_strand_id
1 'polypeptide(L)'
;MASLCVVPLGVSKYTNEPRMRPHTKEEANEVIDCVESWQDFFVENLGRHLVYAADEYYLAAGREFPPAQSYGDFEMYEDGIGMARAFELEFSNHDFKRDKPSGFFASVEGAPPLGFRAPRSDMNIEEKSVGKVSDTPVGVLTGELGAEAIRPLIESLEREDVRIVPVENNFFGGNVGVTGLMVGEDLIRVLAKEPEADRYLLPDVCLSGGRFLDGMTPSDLPRKVEIIPTDGASLKDALISNRL
;
A
#
# COMPACT_ATOMS: atom_id res chain seq x y z
N MET A 1 -17.27 7.82 21.10
CA MET A 1 -16.15 8.79 21.12
C MET A 1 -15.27 8.42 19.94
N ALA A 2 -15.04 9.35 19.01
CA ALA A 2 -14.32 9.05 17.77
C ALA A 2 -12.82 8.91 18.02
N SER A 3 -12.15 8.05 17.26
CA SER A 3 -10.68 7.95 17.21
C SER A 3 -10.09 9.07 16.34
N LEU A 4 -8.83 9.41 16.57
CA LEU A 4 -8.11 10.49 15.88
C LEU A 4 -6.91 9.94 15.10
N CYS A 5 -6.88 10.20 13.80
CA CYS A 5 -5.74 9.89 12.93
C CYS A 5 -4.84 11.12 12.79
N VAL A 6 -3.53 10.92 12.92
CA VAL A 6 -2.50 11.92 12.65
C VAL A 6 -1.73 11.47 11.42
N VAL A 7 -2.00 12.13 10.30
CA VAL A 7 -1.43 11.80 8.98
C VAL A 7 -0.53 12.95 8.50
N PRO A 8 0.59 12.66 7.83
CA PRO A 8 1.42 13.71 7.26
C PRO A 8 0.70 14.40 6.10
N LEU A 9 1.11 15.63 5.81
CA LEU A 9 0.65 16.32 4.62
C LEU A 9 1.34 15.74 3.37
N GLY A 10 0.55 15.25 2.42
CA GLY A 10 1.04 14.92 1.09
C GLY A 10 1.30 16.18 0.26
N VAL A 11 2.53 16.36 -0.23
CA VAL A 11 2.93 17.47 -1.10
C VAL A 11 3.17 16.93 -2.49
N SER A 12 2.47 17.46 -3.49
CA SER A 12 2.64 17.11 -4.90
C SER A 12 3.29 18.27 -5.68
N LYS A 13 3.71 18.01 -6.91
CA LYS A 13 4.18 19.03 -7.87
C LYS A 13 3.11 20.07 -8.23
N TYR A 14 1.84 19.80 -7.91
CA TYR A 14 0.73 20.72 -8.09
C TYR A 14 0.46 21.59 -6.84
N THR A 15 1.16 21.34 -5.74
CA THR A 15 1.08 22.15 -4.52
C THR A 15 1.79 23.48 -4.74
N ASN A 16 1.02 24.58 -4.74
CA ASN A 16 1.53 25.93 -5.01
C ASN A 16 1.76 26.78 -3.74
N GLU A 17 1.57 26.22 -2.54
CA GLU A 17 1.81 26.91 -1.26
C GLU A 17 3.25 26.67 -0.81
N PRO A 18 4.14 27.69 -0.83
CA PRO A 18 5.56 27.51 -0.53
C PRO A 18 5.87 27.05 0.90
N ARG A 19 4.93 27.23 1.83
CA ARG A 19 5.07 26.77 3.22
C ARG A 19 4.76 25.28 3.39
N MET A 20 4.13 24.65 2.42
CA MET A 20 3.85 23.22 2.45
C MET A 20 5.10 22.46 1.98
N ARG A 21 5.71 21.73 2.92
CA ARG A 21 6.82 20.82 2.65
C ARG A 21 6.62 19.51 3.41
N PRO A 22 7.27 18.42 2.97
CA PRO A 22 7.35 17.20 3.75
C PRO A 22 7.98 17.45 5.13
N HIS A 23 7.57 16.65 6.11
CA HIS A 23 8.26 16.58 7.40
C HIS A 23 9.68 16.04 7.20
N THR A 24 10.63 16.52 8.00
CA THR A 24 11.94 15.86 8.11
C THR A 24 11.82 14.59 8.95
N LYS A 25 12.88 13.77 8.94
CA LYS A 25 12.96 12.57 9.80
C LYS A 25 12.81 12.94 11.28
N GLU A 26 13.45 14.01 11.71
CA GLU A 26 13.40 14.50 13.10
C GLU A 26 11.98 14.96 13.46
N GLU A 27 11.32 15.72 12.59
CA GLU A 27 9.94 16.15 12.81
C GLU A 27 8.95 14.97 12.83
N ALA A 28 9.16 13.96 11.98
CA ALA A 28 8.37 12.72 12.01
C ALA A 28 8.54 11.98 13.35
N ASN A 29 9.76 11.94 13.89
CA ASN A 29 10.03 11.39 15.22
C ASN A 29 9.30 12.18 16.32
N GLU A 30 9.34 13.52 16.28
CA GLU A 30 8.64 14.37 17.26
C GLU A 30 7.11 14.16 17.22
N VAL A 31 6.54 13.97 16.03
CA VAL A 31 5.12 13.64 15.88
C VAL A 31 4.79 12.29 16.52
N ILE A 32 5.60 11.25 16.26
CA ILE A 32 5.39 9.93 16.86
C ILE A 32 5.48 10.01 18.38
N ASP A 33 6.51 10.67 18.93
CA ASP A 33 6.69 10.83 20.38
C ASP A 33 5.49 11.55 21.02
N CYS A 34 4.96 12.58 20.34
CA CYS A 34 3.76 13.27 20.79
C CYS A 34 2.54 12.35 20.80
N VAL A 35 2.31 11.61 19.72
CA VAL A 35 1.18 10.67 19.62
C VAL A 35 1.27 9.59 20.70
N GLU A 36 2.44 8.98 20.89
CA GLU A 36 2.66 7.94 21.90
C GLU A 36 2.43 8.45 23.32
N SER A 37 2.87 9.68 23.64
CA SER A 37 2.59 10.30 24.94
C SER A 37 1.09 10.49 25.22
N TRP A 38 0.31 10.80 24.18
CA TRP A 38 -1.14 10.90 24.28
C TRP A 38 -1.81 9.53 24.33
N GLN A 39 -1.27 8.53 23.64
CA GLN A 39 -1.73 7.14 23.74
C GLN A 39 -1.63 6.63 25.18
N ASP A 40 -0.49 6.84 25.84
CA ASP A 40 -0.29 6.50 27.26
C ASP A 40 -1.33 7.18 28.13
N PHE A 41 -1.51 8.48 27.97
CA PHE A 41 -2.53 9.24 28.69
C PHE A 41 -3.95 8.67 28.51
N PHE A 42 -4.34 8.30 27.28
CA PHE A 42 -5.66 7.74 27.02
C PHE A 42 -5.80 6.31 27.53
N VAL A 43 -4.76 5.50 27.52
CA VAL A 43 -4.78 4.16 28.11
C VAL A 43 -4.99 4.25 29.62
N GLU A 44 -4.25 5.14 30.30
CA GLU A 44 -4.39 5.34 31.75
C GLU A 44 -5.79 5.81 32.15
N ASN A 45 -6.40 6.69 31.35
CA ASN A 45 -7.65 7.36 31.72
C ASN A 45 -8.91 6.72 31.12
N LEU A 46 -8.80 6.00 30.00
CA LEU A 46 -9.92 5.44 29.25
C LEU A 46 -9.78 3.95 28.94
N GLY A 47 -8.63 3.34 29.27
CA GLY A 47 -8.36 1.91 29.04
C GLY A 47 -8.13 1.53 27.58
N ARG A 48 -7.92 2.51 26.68
CA ARG A 48 -7.69 2.27 25.25
C ARG A 48 -6.96 3.43 24.58
N HIS A 49 -6.31 3.16 23.45
CA HIS A 49 -5.81 4.20 22.56
C HIS A 49 -6.96 5.00 21.92
N LEU A 50 -6.66 6.26 21.60
CA LEU A 50 -7.60 7.19 20.95
C LEU A 50 -6.97 7.98 19.81
N VAL A 51 -5.65 8.15 19.80
CA VAL A 51 -4.88 8.86 18.77
C VAL A 51 -3.84 7.93 18.17
N TYR A 52 -3.62 8.04 16.86
CA TYR A 52 -2.78 7.14 16.10
C TYR A 52 -2.03 7.89 15.01
N ALA A 53 -0.74 7.57 14.84
CA ALA A 53 0.07 8.10 13.75
C ALA A 53 -0.02 7.19 12.52
N ALA A 54 -0.04 7.78 11.34
CA ALA A 54 0.03 7.06 10.06
C ALA A 54 1.31 6.24 9.94
N ASP A 55 1.23 5.11 9.25
CA ASP A 55 2.37 4.25 8.92
C ASP A 55 3.47 5.03 8.19
N GLU A 56 3.09 6.05 7.40
CA GLU A 56 4.03 6.94 6.72
C GLU A 56 4.95 7.69 7.69
N TYR A 57 4.49 8.06 8.90
CA TYR A 57 5.37 8.66 9.91
C TYR A 57 6.44 7.67 10.39
N TYR A 58 6.07 6.40 10.62
CA TYR A 58 7.02 5.37 11.05
C TYR A 58 8.08 5.10 9.99
N LEU A 59 7.68 5.02 8.72
CA LEU A 59 8.60 4.93 7.58
C LEU A 59 9.53 6.15 7.51
N ALA A 60 8.98 7.36 7.51
CA ALA A 60 9.75 8.60 7.45
C ALA A 60 10.71 8.77 8.65
N ALA A 61 10.30 8.32 9.83
CA ALA A 61 11.09 8.35 11.06
C ALA A 61 12.14 7.23 11.11
N GLY A 62 12.04 6.20 10.26
CA GLY A 62 12.84 4.97 10.34
C GLY A 62 12.61 4.20 11.63
N ARG A 63 11.38 4.20 12.14
CA ARG A 63 10.95 3.44 13.33
C ARG A 63 10.17 2.20 12.91
N GLU A 64 10.21 1.16 13.74
CA GLU A 64 9.36 -0.01 13.53
C GLU A 64 7.88 0.36 13.69
N PHE A 65 7.01 -0.29 12.92
CA PHE A 65 5.57 -0.15 13.11
C PHE A 65 5.15 -0.67 14.49
N PRO A 66 4.17 -0.04 15.15
CA PRO A 66 3.56 -0.60 16.36
C PRO A 66 3.08 -2.05 16.16
N PRO A 67 3.04 -2.86 17.23
CA PRO A 67 2.51 -4.22 17.17
C PRO A 67 1.01 -4.22 16.86
N ALA A 68 0.50 -5.33 16.32
CA ALA A 68 -0.90 -5.44 15.89
C ALA A 68 -1.92 -5.07 16.98
N GLN A 69 -1.64 -5.43 18.24
CA GLN A 69 -2.49 -5.17 19.39
C GLN A 69 -2.73 -3.67 19.62
N SER A 70 -1.79 -2.81 19.20
CA SER A 70 -1.94 -1.36 19.34
C SER A 70 -3.07 -0.80 18.48
N TYR A 71 -3.46 -1.47 17.40
CA TYR A 71 -4.46 -1.01 16.43
C TYR A 71 -5.88 -1.53 16.68
N GLY A 72 -6.08 -2.43 17.64
CA GLY A 72 -7.37 -3.11 17.84
C GLY A 72 -7.81 -3.84 16.57
N ASP A 73 -9.01 -3.55 16.09
CA ASP A 73 -9.60 -4.18 14.90
C ASP A 73 -9.25 -3.45 13.58
N PHE A 74 -8.19 -2.63 13.56
CA PHE A 74 -7.74 -1.87 12.39
C PHE A 74 -8.82 -0.94 11.79
N GLU A 75 -9.63 -0.28 12.63
CA GLU A 75 -10.77 0.53 12.18
C GLU A 75 -10.37 1.72 11.28
N MET A 76 -9.15 2.23 11.39
CA MET A 76 -8.62 3.38 10.64
C MET A 76 -7.68 2.97 9.50
N TYR A 77 -7.81 1.73 9.01
CA TYR A 77 -6.98 1.21 7.92
C TYR A 77 -6.99 2.12 6.67
N GLU A 78 -8.15 2.69 6.32
CA GLU A 78 -8.27 3.59 5.16
C GLU A 78 -7.58 4.94 5.35
N ASP A 79 -7.32 5.34 6.59
CA ASP A 79 -6.62 6.58 6.96
C ASP A 79 -5.10 6.40 6.99
N GLY A 80 -4.58 5.24 6.55
CA GLY A 80 -3.14 4.95 6.57
C GLY A 80 -2.61 4.47 7.92
N ILE A 81 -3.49 3.99 8.81
CA ILE A 81 -3.13 3.53 10.16
C ILE A 81 -3.11 2.00 10.22
N GLY A 82 -1.94 1.41 10.48
CA GLY A 82 -1.79 -0.04 10.64
C GLY A 82 -1.91 -0.83 9.34
N MET A 83 -1.79 -0.17 8.19
CA MET A 83 -1.83 -0.82 6.88
C MET A 83 -0.71 -1.84 6.69
N ALA A 84 0.53 -1.46 7.03
CA ALA A 84 1.71 -2.31 6.91
C ALA A 84 1.61 -3.52 7.85
N ARG A 85 1.16 -3.29 9.10
CA ARG A 85 1.01 -4.37 10.09
C ARG A 85 -0.12 -5.32 9.71
N ALA A 86 -1.24 -4.82 9.20
CA ALA A 86 -2.31 -5.67 8.67
C ALA A 86 -1.83 -6.48 7.46
N PHE A 87 -1.12 -5.85 6.52
CA PHE A 87 -0.56 -6.52 5.35
C PHE A 87 0.41 -7.64 5.76
N GLU A 88 1.29 -7.39 6.71
CA GLU A 88 2.20 -8.39 7.28
C GLU A 88 1.45 -9.57 7.91
N LEU A 89 0.38 -9.31 8.65
CA LEU A 89 -0.44 -10.37 9.25
C LEU A 89 -1.11 -11.24 8.19
N GLU A 90 -1.69 -10.63 7.16
CA GLU A 90 -2.31 -11.35 6.03
C GLU A 90 -1.26 -12.18 5.27
N PHE A 91 -0.06 -11.63 5.08
CA PHE A 91 1.05 -12.32 4.43
C PHE A 91 1.56 -13.49 5.29
N SER A 92 1.70 -13.31 6.59
CA SER A 92 2.29 -14.32 7.48
C SER A 92 1.29 -15.41 7.86
N ASN A 93 0.03 -15.03 8.10
CA ASN A 93 -1.02 -15.89 8.63
C ASN A 93 -2.28 -15.85 7.76
N HIS A 94 -2.52 -16.94 7.03
CA HIS A 94 -3.64 -17.06 6.09
C HIS A 94 -5.02 -17.03 6.77
N ASP A 95 -5.09 -17.30 8.07
CA ASP A 95 -6.34 -17.27 8.84
C ASP A 95 -6.71 -15.85 9.31
N PHE A 96 -5.80 -14.87 9.19
CA PHE A 96 -6.13 -13.49 9.49
C PHE A 96 -6.95 -12.90 8.35
N LYS A 97 -8.21 -12.57 8.63
CA LYS A 97 -9.09 -11.84 7.71
C LYS A 97 -9.54 -10.56 8.39
N ARG A 98 -9.38 -9.43 7.70
CA ARG A 98 -9.99 -8.18 8.12
C ARG A 98 -11.49 -8.21 7.84
N ASP A 99 -12.26 -7.61 8.73
CA ASP A 99 -13.72 -7.50 8.59
C ASP A 99 -14.15 -6.51 7.48
N LYS A 100 -13.23 -5.67 6.97
CA LYS A 100 -13.50 -4.66 5.94
C LYS A 100 -12.47 -4.71 4.80
N PRO A 101 -12.89 -4.57 3.53
CA PRO A 101 -11.99 -4.51 2.39
C PRO A 101 -11.07 -3.28 2.46
N SER A 102 -9.83 -3.40 1.96
CA SER A 102 -8.86 -2.30 1.86
C SER A 102 -9.30 -1.23 0.87
N GLY A 103 -8.83 0.03 1.00
CA GLY A 103 -9.00 1.08 -0.01
C GLY A 103 -9.03 2.53 0.45
N PHE A 104 -8.16 3.39 -0.07
CA PHE A 104 -8.06 4.83 0.27
C PHE A 104 -9.34 5.68 0.01
N PHE A 105 -10.39 5.15 -0.64
CA PHE A 105 -11.62 5.90 -0.97
C PHE A 105 -12.93 5.12 -0.76
N ALA A 106 -12.90 3.93 -0.16
CA ALA A 106 -14.12 3.14 0.02
C ALA A 106 -15.08 3.78 1.04
N SER A 107 -14.58 4.53 2.04
CA SER A 107 -15.37 5.06 3.16
C SER A 107 -15.89 6.51 3.07
N VAL A 108 -15.53 7.34 2.07
CA VAL A 108 -15.99 8.75 1.97
C VAL A 108 -17.50 8.94 1.71
N GLU A 109 -18.35 9.00 2.74
CA GLU A 109 -19.79 9.27 2.62
C GLU A 109 -20.10 10.48 1.70
N GLY A 110 -20.90 10.28 0.64
CA GLY A 110 -21.42 11.36 -0.22
C GLY A 110 -20.73 11.58 -1.59
N ALA A 111 -19.61 10.93 -1.91
CA ALA A 111 -19.05 10.95 -3.26
C ALA A 111 -19.82 9.97 -4.18
N PRO A 112 -20.24 10.38 -5.41
CA PRO A 112 -20.92 9.49 -6.36
C PRO A 112 -20.11 8.19 -6.59
N PRO A 113 -20.76 7.06 -6.93
CA PRO A 113 -20.07 5.79 -7.28
C PRO A 113 -19.28 5.86 -8.60
N LEU A 114 -18.95 7.05 -9.08
CA LEU A 114 -18.16 7.33 -10.26
C LEU A 114 -16.81 7.91 -9.82
N GLY A 115 -15.72 7.41 -10.39
CA GLY A 115 -14.36 7.78 -10.01
C GLY A 115 -13.82 6.88 -8.89
N PHE A 116 -13.21 7.45 -7.86
CA PHE A 116 -12.43 6.79 -6.82
C PHE A 116 -13.09 5.62 -6.05
N ARG A 117 -14.40 5.41 -6.22
CA ARG A 117 -15.22 4.35 -5.62
C ARG A 117 -15.67 3.27 -6.59
N ALA A 118 -15.29 3.38 -7.86
CA ALA A 118 -15.56 2.33 -8.83
C ALA A 118 -14.94 1.01 -8.34
N PRO A 119 -15.59 -0.14 -8.61
CA PRO A 119 -14.95 -1.44 -8.44
C PRO A 119 -13.56 -1.39 -9.06
N ARG A 120 -12.53 -1.81 -8.31
CA ARG A 120 -11.14 -1.75 -8.78
C ARG A 120 -10.94 -2.48 -10.09
N SER A 121 -11.76 -3.52 -10.30
CA SER A 121 -11.91 -4.27 -11.54
C SER A 121 -13.30 -4.92 -11.64
N ASP A 122 -13.82 -5.12 -12.86
CA ASP A 122 -14.96 -5.99 -13.14
C ASP A 122 -14.51 -7.47 -13.14
N MET A 123 -13.94 -7.96 -12.03
CA MET A 123 -13.49 -9.34 -11.97
C MET A 123 -14.63 -10.23 -11.46
N ASN A 124 -15.35 -10.84 -12.39
CA ASN A 124 -15.71 -12.24 -12.18
C ASN A 124 -14.40 -12.96 -11.90
N ILE A 125 -14.21 -13.41 -10.67
CA ILE A 125 -13.12 -14.33 -10.32
C ILE A 125 -13.42 -15.62 -11.08
N GLU A 126 -13.03 -15.68 -12.34
CA GLU A 126 -12.88 -16.96 -13.02
C GLU A 126 -11.83 -17.72 -12.22
N GLU A 127 -12.23 -18.82 -11.58
CA GLU A 127 -11.34 -19.81 -10.99
C GLU A 127 -10.28 -20.18 -12.05
N LYS A 128 -9.12 -19.53 -11.98
CA LYS A 128 -8.01 -19.86 -12.86
C LYS A 128 -7.47 -21.21 -12.44
N SER A 129 -7.56 -22.14 -13.39
CA SER A 129 -6.91 -23.44 -13.40
C SER A 129 -5.51 -23.40 -12.80
N VAL A 130 -5.28 -24.29 -11.83
CA VAL A 130 -3.95 -24.67 -11.33
C VAL A 130 -3.04 -24.97 -12.52
N GLY A 131 -2.13 -24.05 -12.83
CA GLY A 131 -1.32 -24.09 -14.04
C GLY A 131 0.17 -23.99 -13.71
N LYS A 132 0.87 -25.11 -13.95
CA LYS A 132 2.32 -25.32 -14.00
C LYS A 132 3.22 -24.27 -13.31
N VAL A 133 3.93 -24.75 -12.28
CA VAL A 133 5.24 -24.28 -11.80
C VAL A 133 6.03 -23.59 -12.91
N SER A 134 6.34 -22.30 -12.72
CA SER A 134 7.19 -21.52 -13.63
C SER A 134 8.30 -20.89 -12.81
N ASP A 135 9.56 -21.25 -13.08
CA ASP A 135 10.75 -20.61 -12.50
C ASP A 135 10.97 -19.18 -13.05
N THR A 136 9.90 -18.53 -13.52
CA THR A 136 9.95 -17.18 -14.05
C THR A 136 10.15 -16.20 -12.91
N PRO A 137 11.18 -15.33 -12.97
CA PRO A 137 11.37 -14.28 -11.99
C PRO A 137 10.13 -13.38 -11.89
N VAL A 138 9.81 -12.97 -10.66
CA VAL A 138 8.64 -12.16 -10.33
C VAL A 138 9.07 -10.77 -9.89
N GLY A 139 8.54 -9.74 -10.55
CA GLY A 139 8.62 -8.36 -10.12
C GLY A 139 7.33 -7.92 -9.42
N VAL A 140 7.43 -7.53 -8.15
CA VAL A 140 6.31 -6.98 -7.38
C VAL A 140 6.30 -5.45 -7.53
N LEU A 141 5.36 -4.92 -8.31
CA LEU A 141 5.22 -3.47 -8.53
C LEU A 141 4.56 -2.83 -7.31
N THR A 142 5.10 -1.72 -6.81
CA THR A 142 4.52 -0.98 -5.69
C THR A 142 5.07 0.45 -5.65
N GLY A 143 4.39 1.37 -4.95
CA GLY A 143 4.95 2.69 -4.66
C GLY A 143 6.15 2.58 -3.70
N GLU A 144 6.96 3.63 -3.60
CA GLU A 144 8.18 3.66 -2.79
C GLU A 144 7.92 3.35 -1.30
N LEU A 145 6.87 3.93 -0.70
CA LEU A 145 6.50 3.63 0.69
C LEU A 145 6.03 2.18 0.86
N GLY A 146 5.30 1.66 -0.13
CA GLY A 146 4.89 0.26 -0.13
C GLY A 146 6.09 -0.68 -0.27
N ALA A 147 7.11 -0.29 -1.05
CA ALA A 147 8.35 -1.06 -1.20
C ALA A 147 9.10 -1.18 0.13
N GLU A 148 9.19 -0.09 0.90
CA GLU A 148 9.77 -0.13 2.24
C GLU A 148 8.98 -1.03 3.19
N ALA A 149 7.64 -0.92 3.18
CA ALA A 149 6.78 -1.70 4.05
C ALA A 149 6.84 -3.22 3.78
N ILE A 150 6.88 -3.65 2.51
CA ILE A 150 6.86 -5.09 2.18
C ILE A 150 8.26 -5.72 2.07
N ARG A 151 9.33 -4.92 2.07
CA ARG A 151 10.71 -5.42 1.94
C ARG A 151 11.07 -6.51 2.94
N PRO A 152 10.81 -6.37 4.26
CA PRO A 152 11.12 -7.42 5.22
C PRO A 152 10.38 -8.73 4.91
N LEU A 153 9.15 -8.64 4.39
CA LEU A 153 8.33 -9.81 4.06
C LEU A 153 8.90 -10.56 2.85
N ILE A 154 9.25 -9.84 1.79
CA ILE A 154 9.85 -10.45 0.60
C ILE A 154 11.23 -11.03 0.91
N GLU A 155 12.05 -10.34 1.69
CA GLU A 155 13.37 -10.83 2.11
C GLU A 155 13.25 -12.10 2.98
N SER A 156 12.23 -12.18 3.85
CA SER A 156 11.97 -13.36 4.69
C SER A 156 11.63 -14.64 3.91
N LEU A 157 11.25 -14.51 2.62
CA LEU A 157 11.03 -15.66 1.76
C LEU A 157 12.34 -16.34 1.31
N GLU A 158 13.49 -15.66 1.45
CA GLU A 158 14.79 -16.13 0.99
C GLU A 158 14.78 -16.57 -0.48
N ARG A 159 14.10 -15.79 -1.33
CA ARG A 159 13.91 -16.08 -2.76
C ARG A 159 14.64 -15.07 -3.65
N GLU A 160 15.60 -15.56 -4.42
CA GLU A 160 16.34 -14.74 -5.39
C GLU A 160 15.54 -14.44 -6.67
N ASP A 161 14.48 -15.21 -6.92
CA ASP A 161 13.62 -15.06 -8.10
C ASP A 161 12.48 -14.05 -7.88
N VAL A 162 12.37 -13.43 -6.70
CA VAL A 162 11.38 -12.39 -6.39
C VAL A 162 12.09 -11.08 -6.11
N ARG A 163 11.68 -10.01 -6.77
CA ARG A 163 12.18 -8.66 -6.50
C ARG A 163 11.04 -7.66 -6.35
N ILE A 164 11.27 -6.67 -5.50
CA ILE A 164 10.39 -5.50 -5.41
C ILE A 164 10.83 -4.52 -6.49
N VAL A 165 9.86 -4.03 -7.27
CA VAL A 165 10.04 -3.06 -8.34
C VAL A 165 9.35 -1.76 -7.90
N PRO A 166 10.04 -0.88 -7.16
CA PRO A 166 9.46 0.39 -6.70
C PRO A 166 9.20 1.31 -7.89
N VAL A 167 8.01 1.92 -7.90
CA VAL A 167 7.57 2.88 -8.89
C VAL A 167 7.61 4.26 -8.28
N GLU A 168 8.70 4.98 -8.56
CA GLU A 168 8.86 6.39 -8.24
C GLU A 168 7.73 7.22 -8.90
N ASN A 169 7.10 8.11 -8.15
CA ASN A 169 5.96 8.89 -8.62
C ASN A 169 6.39 10.25 -9.21
N ASN A 170 6.73 10.28 -10.50
CA ASN A 170 7.05 11.54 -11.19
C ASN A 170 5.80 12.26 -11.68
N PHE A 171 4.69 11.54 -11.86
CA PHE A 171 3.44 12.13 -12.31
C PHE A 171 2.86 13.10 -11.30
N PHE A 172 2.76 12.73 -10.02
CA PHE A 172 2.40 13.68 -8.98
C PHE A 172 3.61 14.42 -8.45
N GLY A 173 4.81 13.85 -8.49
CA GLY A 173 6.02 14.44 -7.91
C GLY A 173 5.88 14.73 -6.41
N GLY A 174 6.86 15.43 -5.84
CA GLY A 174 6.86 15.76 -4.41
C GLY A 174 7.22 14.54 -3.55
N ASN A 175 6.54 14.35 -2.40
CA ASN A 175 6.79 13.22 -1.47
C ASN A 175 5.69 12.14 -1.51
N VAL A 176 4.95 12.05 -2.62
CA VAL A 176 3.80 11.15 -2.75
C VAL A 176 4.26 9.76 -3.22
N GLY A 177 4.65 8.90 -2.27
CA GLY A 177 5.20 7.57 -2.55
C GLY A 177 4.25 6.37 -2.35
N VAL A 178 2.94 6.60 -2.23
CA VAL A 178 1.97 5.53 -1.93
C VAL A 178 1.56 4.72 -3.18
N THR A 179 1.35 3.42 -3.00
CA THR A 179 0.99 2.47 -4.07
C THR A 179 -0.29 2.84 -4.82
N GLY A 180 -1.30 3.38 -4.12
CA GLY A 180 -2.57 3.78 -4.73
C GLY A 180 -2.48 4.96 -5.70
N LEU A 181 -1.36 5.68 -5.73
CA LEU A 181 -1.15 6.84 -6.59
C LEU A 181 -0.14 6.59 -7.72
N MET A 182 0.22 5.32 -7.96
CA MET A 182 0.95 4.93 -9.17
C MET A 182 0.07 5.16 -10.40
N VAL A 183 0.67 5.68 -11.47
CA VAL A 183 -0.02 5.93 -12.74
C VAL A 183 0.62 5.16 -13.89
N GLY A 184 -0.06 5.10 -15.04
CA GLY A 184 0.42 4.39 -16.22
C GLY A 184 1.75 4.93 -16.73
N GLU A 185 1.91 6.26 -16.81
CA GLU A 185 3.16 6.90 -17.28
C GLU A 185 4.39 6.47 -16.47
N ASP A 186 4.29 6.47 -15.14
CA ASP A 186 5.38 6.06 -14.25
C ASP A 186 5.67 4.55 -14.36
N LEU A 187 4.62 3.74 -14.45
CA LEU A 187 4.75 2.29 -14.67
C LEU A 187 5.44 1.98 -16.00
N ILE A 188 5.09 2.68 -17.09
CA ILE A 188 5.74 2.52 -18.40
C ILE A 188 7.24 2.79 -18.30
N ARG A 189 7.63 3.90 -17.67
CA ARG A 189 9.05 4.29 -17.49
C ARG A 189 9.84 3.24 -16.71
N VAL A 190 9.25 2.68 -15.66
CA VAL A 190 9.89 1.65 -14.82
C VAL A 190 9.95 0.31 -15.58
N LEU A 191 8.82 -0.18 -16.09
CA LEU A 191 8.71 -1.46 -16.77
C LEU A 191 9.51 -1.53 -18.09
N ALA A 192 9.76 -0.40 -18.74
CA ALA A 192 10.63 -0.36 -19.92
C ALA A 192 12.06 -0.84 -19.66
N LYS A 193 12.52 -0.76 -18.40
CA LYS A 193 13.85 -1.22 -17.98
C LYS A 193 13.87 -2.68 -17.52
N GLU A 194 12.70 -3.28 -17.37
CA GLU A 194 12.56 -4.62 -16.80
C GLU A 194 12.47 -5.71 -17.91
N PRO A 195 12.89 -6.97 -17.62
CA PRO A 195 12.91 -8.06 -18.59
C PRO A 195 11.54 -8.49 -19.11
N GLU A 196 11.39 -8.67 -20.42
CA GLU A 196 10.08 -9.03 -21.01
C GLU A 196 9.54 -10.41 -20.60
N ALA A 197 10.42 -11.33 -20.24
CA ALA A 197 10.07 -12.70 -19.88
C ALA A 197 9.56 -12.85 -18.45
N ASP A 198 9.71 -11.81 -17.61
CA ASP A 198 9.36 -11.86 -16.20
C ASP A 198 7.86 -11.68 -15.97
N ARG A 199 7.40 -12.16 -14.83
CA ARG A 199 6.03 -11.98 -14.36
C ARG A 199 5.96 -10.75 -13.49
N TYR A 200 5.02 -9.84 -13.74
CA TYR A 200 4.84 -8.63 -12.95
C TYR A 200 3.53 -8.65 -12.20
N LEU A 201 3.58 -8.51 -10.87
CA LEU A 201 2.40 -8.37 -10.02
C LEU A 201 2.09 -6.89 -9.83
N LEU A 202 0.88 -6.47 -10.17
CA LEU A 202 0.40 -5.11 -10.02
C LEU A 202 -0.74 -5.07 -8.97
N PRO A 203 -0.60 -4.30 -7.88
CA PRO A 203 -1.65 -4.18 -6.88
C PRO A 203 -2.85 -3.40 -7.43
N ASP A 204 -4.06 -3.91 -7.24
CA ASP A 204 -5.30 -3.34 -7.75
C ASP A 204 -5.64 -1.93 -7.20
N VAL A 205 -5.03 -1.52 -6.09
CA VAL A 205 -5.30 -0.23 -5.44
C VAL A 205 -4.92 0.97 -6.30
N CYS A 206 -4.03 0.81 -7.29
CA CYS A 206 -3.68 1.88 -8.23
C CYS A 206 -4.70 2.03 -9.39
N LEU A 207 -5.76 1.22 -9.40
CA LEU A 207 -6.80 1.22 -10.42
C LEU A 207 -8.14 1.71 -9.87
N SER A 208 -8.84 2.46 -10.70
CA SER A 208 -10.22 2.89 -10.50
C SER A 208 -11.02 2.53 -11.75
N GLY A 209 -11.94 1.55 -11.64
CA GLY A 209 -12.67 1.03 -12.80
C GLY A 209 -11.75 0.45 -13.89
N GLY A 210 -10.67 -0.22 -13.49
CA GLY A 210 -9.67 -0.78 -14.41
C GLY A 210 -8.74 0.24 -15.09
N ARG A 211 -8.72 1.50 -14.62
CA ARG A 211 -7.86 2.57 -15.16
C ARG A 211 -6.95 3.16 -14.11
N PHE A 212 -5.77 3.59 -14.53
CA PHE A 212 -4.87 4.45 -13.75
C PHE A 212 -5.42 5.88 -13.71
N LEU A 213 -4.89 6.70 -12.78
CA LEU A 213 -5.36 8.09 -12.60
C LEU A 213 -5.07 9.01 -13.79
N ASP A 214 -4.10 8.67 -14.64
CA ASP A 214 -3.79 9.36 -15.90
C ASP A 214 -4.67 8.89 -17.08
N GLY A 215 -5.63 7.99 -16.82
CA GLY A 215 -6.60 7.48 -17.79
C GLY A 215 -6.13 6.27 -18.60
N MET A 216 -4.86 5.89 -18.47
CA MET A 216 -4.31 4.68 -19.08
C MET A 216 -4.91 3.42 -18.46
N THR A 217 -4.72 2.30 -19.15
CA THR A 217 -5.14 0.96 -18.74
C THR A 217 -3.93 0.04 -18.60
N PRO A 218 -4.03 -1.07 -17.86
CA PRO A 218 -2.97 -2.08 -17.80
C PRO A 218 -2.53 -2.62 -19.18
N SER A 219 -3.41 -2.60 -20.19
CA SER A 219 -3.05 -3.00 -21.56
C SER A 219 -2.15 -2.00 -22.31
N ASP A 220 -2.01 -0.76 -21.81
CA ASP A 220 -1.13 0.25 -22.40
C ASP A 220 0.33 0.10 -21.93
N LEU A 221 0.59 -0.77 -20.93
CA LEU A 221 1.92 -0.98 -20.37
C LEU A 221 2.83 -1.79 -21.33
N PRO A 222 4.15 -1.55 -21.33
CA PRO A 222 5.11 -2.24 -22.20
C PRO A 222 5.35 -3.70 -21.80
N ARG A 223 4.87 -4.10 -20.62
CA ARG A 223 4.99 -5.44 -20.05
C ARG A 223 3.62 -5.90 -19.60
N LYS A 224 3.33 -7.19 -19.76
CA LYS A 224 2.11 -7.79 -19.21
C LYS A 224 2.20 -7.78 -17.70
N VAL A 225 1.13 -7.32 -17.07
CA VAL A 225 0.98 -7.31 -15.61
C VAL A 225 -0.17 -8.21 -15.20
N GLU A 226 -0.01 -8.87 -14.06
CA GLU A 226 -1.04 -9.63 -13.37
C GLU A 226 -1.56 -8.77 -12.22
N ILE A 227 -2.84 -8.42 -12.28
CA ILE A 227 -3.48 -7.61 -11.24
C ILE A 227 -3.82 -8.52 -10.06
N ILE A 228 -3.37 -8.14 -8.88
CA ILE A 228 -3.66 -8.85 -7.63
C ILE A 228 -4.35 -7.92 -6.64
N PRO A 229 -5.24 -8.43 -5.77
CA PRO A 229 -5.74 -7.67 -4.63
C PRO A 229 -4.60 -7.10 -3.78
N THR A 230 -4.77 -5.88 -3.29
CA THR A 230 -3.79 -5.21 -2.44
C THR A 230 -3.95 -5.65 -0.98
N ASP A 231 -3.54 -6.89 -0.71
CA ASP A 231 -3.46 -7.49 0.61
C ASP A 231 -2.31 -8.53 0.68
N GLY A 232 -1.87 -8.84 1.90
CA GLY A 232 -0.70 -9.70 2.11
C GLY A 232 -0.93 -11.15 1.69
N ALA A 233 -2.15 -11.66 1.88
CA ALA A 233 -2.50 -13.04 1.55
C ALA A 233 -2.44 -13.28 0.04
N SER A 234 -3.05 -12.39 -0.74
CA SER A 234 -3.06 -12.44 -2.20
C SER A 234 -1.66 -12.32 -2.80
N LEU A 235 -0.81 -11.45 -2.23
CA LEU A 235 0.59 -11.37 -2.64
C LEU A 235 1.32 -12.69 -2.38
N LYS A 236 1.16 -13.26 -1.19
CA LYS A 236 1.78 -14.56 -0.86
C LYS A 236 1.30 -15.67 -1.76
N ASP A 237 0.00 -15.78 -2.00
CA ASP A 237 -0.59 -16.80 -2.87
C ASP A 237 -0.10 -16.66 -4.31
N ALA A 238 -0.01 -15.44 -4.83
CA ALA A 238 0.54 -15.17 -6.15
C ALA A 238 2.01 -15.59 -6.25
N LEU A 239 2.80 -15.37 -5.20
CA LEU A 239 4.20 -15.78 -5.12
C LEU A 239 4.37 -17.31 -4.96
N ILE A 240 3.51 -17.99 -4.20
CA ILE A 240 3.52 -19.46 -4.04
C ILE A 240 3.06 -20.14 -5.32
N SER A 241 2.05 -19.61 -6.00
CA SER A 241 1.53 -20.16 -7.27
C SER A 241 2.56 -20.11 -8.40
N ASN A 242 3.64 -19.33 -8.26
CA ASN A 242 4.79 -19.41 -9.15
C ASN A 242 5.48 -20.79 -9.10
N ARG A 243 5.24 -21.59 -8.04
CA ARG A 243 5.89 -22.89 -7.78
C ARG A 243 4.96 -24.12 -7.82
N LEU A 244 3.66 -23.98 -8.11
CA LEU A 244 2.69 -25.10 -8.14
C LEU A 244 2.20 -25.38 -9.57
#